data_AF-A0A418RE15-F1
#
_entry.id   AF-A0A418RE15-F1
#
_cell.length_a   1.000
_cell.length_b   1.000
_cell.length_c   1.000
_cell.angle_alpha   90.00
_cell.angle_beta   90.00
_cell.angle_gamma   90.00
#
_symmetry.space_group_name_H-M   'P 1'
#
loop_
_entity.id
_entity.type
_entity.pdbx_description
1 polymer ?
#
loop_
_entity_poly.entity_id
_entity_poly.type
_entity_poly.pdbx_seq_one_letter_code
_entity_poly.pdbx_strand_id
1 'polypeptide(L)'
;MSGPRPTLYLDIDGVLASGRLLTRNHKRGEHVTFDPDCERHLEDVLRAVPVRVVLNSTWRHKQAQLPNWLRRQLAFVTQGASPADGVRSDPQHTDGHFVCLDDSATGLIQAFGPERVVRTDHEHGLTRRKARELRRKLLALSEPPPQEPPCPSA
;
A
#
# COMPACT_ATOMS: atom_id res chain seq x y z
N MET A 1 -6.30 -12.56 21.96
CA MET A 1 -5.96 -11.11 21.87
C MET A 1 -5.67 -10.81 20.41
N SER A 2 -6.43 -9.92 19.77
CA SER A 2 -6.17 -9.51 18.39
C SER A 2 -5.04 -8.49 18.39
N GLY A 3 -3.90 -8.81 17.77
CA GLY A 3 -2.79 -7.88 17.59
C GLY A 3 -3.19 -6.61 16.81
N PRO A 4 -2.29 -5.60 16.75
CA PRO A 4 -2.55 -4.39 15.98
C PRO A 4 -2.79 -4.75 14.51
N ARG A 5 -3.82 -4.16 13.90
CA ARG A 5 -4.11 -4.36 12.47
C ARG A 5 -2.93 -3.81 11.65
N PRO A 6 -2.40 -4.55 10.68
CA PRO A 6 -1.34 -4.04 9.83
C PRO A 6 -1.81 -2.79 9.05
N THR A 7 -0.87 -1.89 8.77
CA THR A 7 -1.11 -0.70 7.94
C THR A 7 -0.54 -0.90 6.54
N LEU A 8 -1.34 -0.57 5.53
CA LEU A 8 -0.91 -0.47 4.13
C LEU A 8 -0.76 1.00 3.76
N TYR A 9 0.48 1.43 3.47
CA TYR A 9 0.74 2.71 2.81
C TYR A 9 0.69 2.50 1.30
N LEU A 10 -0.26 3.14 0.65
CA LEU A 10 -0.64 2.90 -0.74
C LEU A 10 -0.34 4.13 -1.59
N ASP A 11 0.55 4.01 -2.56
CA ASP A 11 0.62 4.98 -3.66
C ASP A 11 -0.43 4.65 -4.76
N ILE A 12 -0.66 5.61 -5.66
CA ILE A 12 -1.64 5.51 -6.74
C ILE A 12 -0.96 5.35 -8.09
N ASP A 13 -0.04 6.25 -8.42
CA ASP A 13 0.60 6.28 -9.73
C ASP A 13 1.56 5.09 -9.85
N GLY A 14 1.50 4.39 -10.98
CA GLY A 14 2.24 3.15 -11.17
C GLY A 14 1.84 1.99 -10.27
N VAL A 15 0.82 2.15 -9.40
CA VAL A 15 0.25 1.10 -8.54
C VAL A 15 -1.17 0.75 -8.98
N LEU A 16 -2.10 1.70 -8.87
CA LEU A 16 -3.49 1.54 -9.33
C LEU A 16 -3.75 2.25 -10.65
N ALA A 17 -3.00 3.32 -10.92
CA ALA A 17 -2.98 4.00 -12.21
C ALA A 17 -1.77 3.51 -13.00
N SER A 18 -1.96 2.46 -13.80
CA SER A 18 -0.89 1.85 -14.58
C SER A 18 -0.58 2.67 -15.84
N GLY A 19 0.69 2.63 -16.28
CA GLY A 19 1.14 3.23 -17.53
C GLY A 19 0.39 2.73 -18.77
N ARG A 20 -0.17 1.52 -18.71
CA ARG A 20 -1.01 0.92 -19.77
C ARG A 20 -2.27 1.73 -20.09
N LEU A 21 -2.85 2.39 -19.08
CA LEU A 21 -4.10 3.15 -19.23
C LEU A 21 -3.90 4.65 -19.06
N LEU A 22 -2.68 5.09 -18.73
CA LEU A 22 -2.24 6.48 -18.85
C LEU A 22 -2.18 6.88 -20.33
N THR A 23 -3.33 7.10 -20.95
CA THR A 23 -3.39 7.84 -22.21
C THR A 23 -2.89 9.26 -21.95
N ARG A 24 -1.75 9.62 -22.55
CA ARG A 24 -1.20 10.99 -22.63
C ARG A 24 -2.21 11.94 -23.29
N ASN A 25 -3.27 12.33 -22.56
CA ASN A 25 -4.18 13.38 -22.98
C ASN A 25 -3.69 14.70 -22.38
N HIS A 26 -2.58 15.20 -22.94
CA HIS A 26 -1.92 16.47 -22.59
C HIS A 26 -2.81 17.74 -22.67
N LYS A 27 -4.09 17.62 -23.07
CA LYS A 27 -4.95 18.77 -23.41
C LYS A 27 -6.09 19.07 -22.43
N ARG A 28 -6.37 18.21 -21.45
CA ARG A 28 -7.41 18.44 -20.44
C ARG A 28 -6.92 17.83 -19.14
N GLY A 29 -6.69 18.64 -18.11
CA GLY A 29 -5.99 18.29 -16.87
C GLY A 29 -6.15 16.84 -16.43
N GLU A 30 -5.04 16.22 -16.02
CA GLU A 30 -4.87 14.77 -15.82
C GLU A 30 -6.05 14.13 -15.05
N HIS A 31 -6.91 13.42 -15.78
CA HIS A 31 -7.82 12.46 -15.18
C HIS A 31 -7.05 11.17 -14.98
N VAL A 32 -6.72 10.85 -13.72
CA VAL A 32 -6.17 9.54 -13.36
C VAL A 32 -7.21 8.49 -13.71
N THR A 33 -6.86 7.59 -14.62
CA THR A 33 -7.67 6.42 -14.95
C THR A 33 -7.11 5.24 -14.18
N PHE A 34 -7.93 4.68 -13.29
CA PHE A 34 -7.56 3.50 -12.53
C PHE A 34 -7.67 2.26 -13.39
N ASP A 35 -6.70 1.37 -13.25
CA ASP A 35 -6.66 0.09 -13.94
C ASP A 35 -7.57 -0.92 -13.24
N PRO A 36 -8.63 -1.42 -13.92
CA PRO A 36 -9.57 -2.37 -13.31
C PRO A 36 -8.91 -3.66 -12.81
N ASP A 37 -7.82 -4.12 -13.44
CA ASP A 37 -7.06 -5.27 -12.96
C ASP A 37 -6.35 -4.94 -11.65
N CYS A 38 -5.72 -3.77 -11.56
CA CYS A 38 -5.04 -3.32 -10.35
C CYS A 38 -6.02 -3.10 -9.19
N GLU A 39 -7.18 -2.49 -9.47
CA GLU A 39 -8.25 -2.33 -8.49
C GLU A 39 -8.73 -3.68 -7.95
N ARG A 40 -9.05 -4.62 -8.84
CA ARG A 40 -9.51 -5.98 -8.47
C ARG A 40 -8.46 -6.70 -7.62
N HIS A 41 -7.19 -6.62 -8.00
CA HIS A 41 -6.11 -7.24 -7.22
C HIS A 41 -5.96 -6.62 -5.83
N LEU A 42 -6.08 -5.30 -5.71
CA LEU A 42 -6.03 -4.65 -4.41
C LEU A 42 -7.25 -5.03 -3.57
N GLU A 43 -8.45 -4.99 -4.14
CA GLU A 43 -9.69 -5.36 -3.46
C GLU A 43 -9.62 -6.81 -2.93
N ASP A 44 -9.10 -7.75 -3.72
CA ASP A 44 -8.88 -9.15 -3.31
C ASP A 44 -7.96 -9.25 -2.09
N VAL A 45 -6.91 -8.41 -2.02
CA VAL A 45 -6.00 -8.38 -0.86
C VAL A 45 -6.71 -7.82 0.37
N LEU A 46 -7.42 -6.68 0.22
CA LEU A 46 -8.08 -6.00 1.33
C LEU A 46 -9.28 -6.78 1.90
N ARG A 47 -9.93 -7.60 1.07
CA ARG A 47 -10.96 -8.55 1.54
C ARG A 47 -10.37 -9.71 2.34
N ALA A 48 -9.13 -10.11 2.03
CA ALA A 48 -8.49 -11.26 2.64
C ALA A 48 -7.74 -10.94 3.94
N VAL A 49 -7.33 -9.69 4.14
CA VAL A 49 -6.56 -9.27 5.33
C VAL A 49 -7.16 -7.99 5.90
N PRO A 50 -7.56 -7.97 7.18
CA PRO A 50 -8.04 -6.75 7.82
C PRO A 50 -6.89 -5.75 7.96
N VAL A 51 -6.85 -4.78 7.06
CA VAL A 51 -5.78 -3.78 6.95
C VAL A 51 -6.33 -2.38 7.24
N ARG A 52 -5.49 -1.52 7.81
CA ARG A 52 -5.70 -0.07 7.80
C ARG A 52 -5.06 0.51 6.54
N VAL A 53 -5.82 1.15 5.66
CA VAL A 53 -5.27 1.73 4.42
C VAL A 53 -4.98 3.21 4.61
N VAL A 54 -3.73 3.61 4.34
CA VAL A 54 -3.30 5.00 4.27
C VAL A 54 -2.92 5.30 2.83
N LEU A 55 -3.61 6.25 2.23
CA LEU A 55 -3.22 6.76 0.92
C LEU A 55 -2.00 7.64 1.10
N ASN A 56 -0.90 7.29 0.44
CA ASN A 56 0.35 8.02 0.51
C ASN A 56 0.88 8.26 -0.90
N SER A 57 0.61 9.45 -1.43
CA SER A 57 0.98 9.79 -2.80
C SER A 57 1.63 11.17 -2.87
N THR A 58 2.61 11.33 -3.76
CA THR A 58 3.22 12.63 -4.00
C THR A 58 2.27 13.58 -4.75
N TRP A 59 1.27 13.04 -5.45
CA TRP A 59 0.31 13.82 -6.20
C TRP A 59 -0.83 14.35 -5.32
N ARG A 60 -1.19 15.61 -5.57
CA ARG A 60 -2.34 16.26 -4.91
C ARG A 60 -3.63 15.87 -5.65
N HIS A 61 -4.06 14.62 -5.51
CA HIS A 61 -5.35 14.19 -6.07
C HIS A 61 -6.51 14.77 -5.27
N LYS A 62 -7.58 15.16 -5.96
CA LYS A 62 -8.85 15.39 -5.25
C LYS A 62 -9.36 14.02 -4.80
N GLN A 63 -9.63 13.83 -3.51
CA GLN A 63 -10.16 12.55 -3.00
C GLN A 63 -11.37 12.04 -3.81
N ALA A 64 -12.21 12.95 -4.34
CA ALA A 64 -13.35 12.62 -5.20
C ALA A 64 -12.99 11.83 -6.49
N GLN A 65 -11.72 11.81 -6.89
CA GLN A 65 -11.24 11.07 -8.06
C GLN A 65 -10.99 9.58 -7.73
N LEU A 66 -10.88 9.20 -6.45
CA LEU A 66 -10.64 7.81 -6.06
C LEU A 66 -11.90 6.96 -6.22
N PRO A 67 -11.77 5.66 -6.56
CA PRO A 67 -12.91 4.74 -6.61
C PRO A 67 -13.69 4.72 -5.30
N ASN A 68 -15.02 4.74 -5.38
CA ASN A 68 -15.91 4.80 -4.19
C ASN A 68 -15.59 3.72 -3.15
N TRP A 69 -15.25 2.52 -3.61
CA TRP A 69 -14.94 1.40 -2.72
C TRP A 69 -13.65 1.66 -1.94
N LEU A 70 -12.60 2.19 -2.58
CA LEU A 70 -11.33 2.50 -1.95
C LEU A 70 -11.48 3.64 -0.95
N ARG A 71 -12.22 4.70 -1.32
CA ARG A 71 -12.48 5.85 -0.43
C ARG A 71 -13.06 5.44 0.92
N ARG A 72 -13.93 4.42 0.95
CA ARG A 72 -14.53 3.91 2.19
C ARG A 72 -13.57 3.10 3.06
N GLN A 73 -12.44 2.67 2.52
CA GLN A 73 -11.41 1.90 3.23
C GLN A 73 -10.27 2.77 3.76
N LEU A 74 -10.17 4.03 3.31
CA LEU A 74 -9.09 4.92 3.72
C LEU A 74 -9.27 5.38 5.16
N ALA A 75 -8.25 5.12 5.98
CA ALA A 75 -8.16 5.65 7.33
C ALA A 75 -7.48 7.01 7.37
N PHE A 76 -6.54 7.27 6.45
CA PHE A 76 -5.78 8.50 6.40
C PHE A 76 -5.27 8.77 4.98
N VAL A 77 -4.97 10.05 4.69
CA VAL A 77 -4.46 10.49 3.40
C VAL A 77 -3.31 11.46 3.61
N THR A 78 -2.13 11.12 3.08
CA THR A 78 -0.96 11.99 2.98
C THR A 78 -0.71 12.31 1.51
N GLN A 79 -0.62 13.60 1.19
CA GLN A 79 -0.39 14.09 -0.17
C GLN A 79 0.70 15.14 -0.23
N GLY A 80 1.47 15.14 -1.31
CA GLY A 80 2.49 16.17 -1.57
C GLY A 80 3.75 16.07 -0.71
N ALA A 81 3.97 14.93 -0.07
CA ALA A 81 5.19 14.60 0.67
C ALA A 81 5.88 13.39 0.01
N SER A 82 7.17 13.22 0.29
CA SER A 82 7.85 11.98 -0.12
C SER A 82 7.18 10.77 0.52
N PRO A 83 7.19 9.57 -0.10
CA PRO A 83 6.54 8.40 0.49
C PRO A 83 7.03 8.07 1.90
N ALA A 84 8.32 8.26 2.19
CA ALA A 84 8.87 8.03 3.52
C ALA A 84 8.36 9.04 4.55
N ASP A 85 8.21 10.30 4.17
CA ASP A 85 7.68 11.34 5.06
C ASP A 85 6.16 11.19 5.26
N GLY A 86 5.44 10.73 4.24
CA GLY A 86 4.04 10.35 4.37
C GLY A 86 3.82 9.25 5.40
N VAL A 87 4.68 8.22 5.42
CA VAL A 87 4.64 7.17 6.46
C VAL A 87 4.89 7.75 7.84
N ARG A 88 5.91 8.62 7.99
CA ARG A 88 6.28 9.23 9.28
C ARG A 88 5.27 10.26 9.80
N SER A 89 4.47 10.86 8.91
CA SER A 89 3.46 11.84 9.27
C SER A 89 2.10 11.22 9.65
N ASP A 90 1.94 9.91 9.48
CA ASP A 90 0.76 9.20 9.93
C ASP A 90 0.71 9.15 11.48
N PRO A 91 -0.30 9.77 12.11
CA PRO A 91 -0.37 9.84 13.57
C PRO A 91 -0.62 8.49 14.24
N GLN A 92 -1.03 7.46 13.48
CA GLN A 92 -1.23 6.09 13.97
C GLN A 92 -0.17 5.13 13.43
N HIS A 93 0.95 5.67 12.92
CA HIS A 93 2.08 4.84 12.52
C HIS A 93 2.51 3.95 13.67
N THR A 94 2.63 2.65 13.39
CA THR A 94 3.13 1.67 14.35
C THR A 94 4.38 1.04 13.75
N ASP A 95 5.52 1.28 14.38
CA ASP A 95 6.79 0.72 13.95
C ASP A 95 6.68 -0.80 13.80
N GLY A 96 7.16 -1.31 12.67
CA GLY A 96 7.17 -2.74 12.40
C GLY A 96 5.84 -3.39 12.04
N HIS A 97 4.71 -2.67 12.01
CA HIS A 97 3.38 -3.20 11.64
C HIS A 97 2.80 -2.57 10.37
N PHE A 98 3.64 -2.40 9.34
CA PHE A 98 3.20 -1.86 8.06
C PHE A 98 3.87 -2.49 6.83
N VAL A 99 3.26 -2.26 5.68
CA VAL A 99 3.82 -2.51 4.34
C VAL A 99 3.53 -1.29 3.45
N CYS A 100 4.51 -0.87 2.65
CA CYS A 100 4.34 0.13 1.61
C CYS A 100 4.17 -0.54 0.24
N LEU A 101 3.22 -0.07 -0.55
CA LEU A 101 2.99 -0.48 -1.94
C LEU A 101 3.19 0.73 -2.85
N ASP A 102 4.23 0.68 -3.67
CA ASP A 102 4.76 1.86 -4.38
C ASP A 102 5.53 1.40 -5.64
N ASP A 103 5.51 2.15 -6.73
CA ASP A 103 6.28 1.85 -7.95
C ASP A 103 7.71 2.42 -7.87
N SER A 104 7.85 3.59 -7.24
CA SER A 104 9.08 4.34 -6.96
C SER A 104 9.66 4.02 -5.58
N ALA A 105 9.84 2.72 -5.32
CA ALA A 105 10.08 2.22 -3.99
C ALA A 105 11.53 2.38 -3.44
N THR A 106 12.46 2.98 -4.20
CA THR A 106 13.89 3.07 -3.80
C THR A 106 14.08 3.79 -2.47
N GLY A 107 13.46 4.95 -2.28
CA GLY A 107 13.56 5.70 -1.02
C GLY A 107 12.91 4.98 0.15
N LEU A 108 11.81 4.26 -0.09
CA LEU A 108 11.13 3.44 0.92
C LEU A 108 11.99 2.23 1.33
N ILE A 109 12.64 1.56 0.38
CA ILE A 109 13.53 0.43 0.67
C ILE A 109 14.72 0.89 1.50
N GLN A 110 15.31 2.05 1.19
CA GLN A 110 16.40 2.63 1.98
C GLN A 110 15.95 3.00 3.40
N ALA A 111 14.72 3.52 3.54
CA ALA A 111 14.20 3.97 4.83
C ALA A 111 13.72 2.82 5.73
N PHE A 112 13.10 1.78 5.16
CA PHE A 112 12.33 0.79 5.91
C PHE A 112 12.71 -0.67 5.61
N GLY A 113 13.62 -0.91 4.67
CA GLY A 113 14.01 -2.26 4.26
C GLY A 113 13.09 -2.90 3.22
N PRO A 114 13.60 -3.84 2.40
CA PRO A 114 12.85 -4.49 1.32
C PRO A 114 11.72 -5.39 1.83
N GLU A 115 11.77 -5.86 3.08
CA GLU A 115 10.72 -6.65 3.72
C GLU A 115 9.44 -5.82 3.95
N ARG A 116 9.57 -4.50 4.13
CA ARG A 116 8.45 -3.58 4.33
C ARG A 116 7.86 -3.01 3.06
N VAL A 117 8.42 -3.34 1.91
CA VAL A 117 8.04 -2.72 0.64
C VAL A 117 7.63 -3.77 -0.37
N VAL A 118 6.53 -3.51 -1.08
CA VAL A 118 6.18 -4.21 -2.31
C VAL A 118 6.34 -3.22 -3.44
N ARG A 119 7.41 -3.41 -4.21
CA ARG A 119 7.65 -2.59 -5.40
C ARG A 119 6.79 -3.08 -6.56
N THR A 120 5.99 -2.19 -7.13
CA THR A 120 5.28 -2.42 -8.40
C THR A 120 6.08 -1.90 -9.57
N ASP A 121 5.53 -2.04 -10.78
CA ASP A 121 6.13 -1.54 -12.01
C ASP A 121 5.20 -0.49 -12.60
N HIS A 122 5.73 0.67 -12.99
CA HIS A 122 4.92 1.79 -13.42
C HIS A 122 4.04 1.45 -14.63
N GLU A 123 4.55 0.65 -15.57
CA GLU A 123 3.79 0.25 -16.76
C GLU A 123 2.64 -0.68 -16.39
N HIS A 124 2.87 -1.62 -15.48
CA HIS A 124 1.98 -2.74 -15.21
C HIS A 124 1.09 -2.59 -13.97
N GLY A 125 1.42 -1.66 -13.07
CA GLY A 125 0.69 -1.50 -11.82
C GLY A 125 0.82 -2.69 -10.85
N LEU A 126 -0.20 -2.84 -10.02
CA LEU A 126 -0.39 -3.97 -9.12
C LEU A 126 -0.82 -5.22 -9.89
N THR A 127 0.16 -5.99 -10.35
CA THR A 127 -0.08 -7.31 -10.94
C THR A 127 -0.52 -8.34 -9.89
N ARG A 128 -1.14 -9.44 -10.35
CA ARG A 128 -1.54 -10.58 -9.49
C ARG A 128 -0.38 -11.14 -8.66
N ARG A 129 0.83 -11.19 -9.23
CA ARG A 129 2.04 -11.65 -8.53
C ARG A 129 2.37 -10.73 -7.35
N LYS A 130 2.32 -9.41 -7.59
CA LYS A 130 2.60 -8.40 -6.56
C LYS A 130 1.51 -8.34 -5.50
N ALA A 131 0.26 -8.53 -5.86
CA ALA A 131 -0.84 -8.68 -4.91
C ALA A 131 -0.66 -9.89 -3.97
N ARG A 132 -0.20 -11.04 -4.48
CA ARG A 132 0.15 -12.20 -3.65
C ARG A 132 1.33 -11.93 -2.72
N GLU A 133 2.32 -11.18 -3.19
CA GLU A 133 3.46 -10.74 -2.37
C GLU A 133 2.99 -9.84 -1.22
N LEU A 134 2.18 -8.82 -1.54
CA LEU A 134 1.58 -7.92 -0.57
C LEU A 134 0.76 -8.67 0.48
N ARG A 135 -0.14 -9.56 0.05
CA ARG A 135 -0.95 -10.36 0.96
C ARG A 135 -0.11 -11.18 1.94
N ARG A 136 0.96 -11.84 1.46
CA ARG A 136 1.84 -12.62 2.34
C ARG A 136 2.51 -11.74 3.40
N LYS A 137 3.00 -10.57 3.01
CA LYS A 137 3.62 -9.63 3.95
C LYS A 137 2.62 -9.12 4.99
N LEU A 138 1.42 -8.75 4.59
CA LEU A 138 0.38 -8.29 5.51
C LEU A 138 -0.09 -9.39 6.47
N LEU A 139 -0.22 -10.63 6.00
CA LEU A 139 -0.56 -11.78 6.85
C LEU A 139 0.52 -12.05 7.90
N ALA A 140 1.80 -12.02 7.51
CA ALA A 140 2.92 -12.21 8.43
C ALA A 140 2.94 -11.16 9.56
N LEU A 141 2.37 -9.98 9.34
CA LEU A 141 2.23 -8.92 10.37
C LEU A 141 0.97 -9.05 11.24
N SER A 142 0.05 -9.93 10.84
CA SER A 142 -1.19 -10.21 11.57
C SER A 142 -1.05 -11.41 12.50
N GLU A 143 -0.03 -12.24 12.32
CA GLU A 143 0.25 -13.41 13.15
C GLU A 143 1.02 -12.98 14.42
N PRO A 144 0.68 -13.52 15.61
CA PRO A 144 1.50 -13.33 16.79
C PRO A 144 2.88 -13.94 16.57
N PRO A 145 3.95 -13.37 17.15
CA PRO A 145 5.28 -13.98 17.06
C PRO A 145 5.23 -15.43 17.55
N PRO A 146 6.00 -16.34 16.94
CA PRO A 146 6.05 -17.73 17.40
C PRO A 146 6.42 -17.73 18.88
N GLN A 147 5.63 -18.41 19.70
CA GLN A 147 5.97 -18.57 21.12
C GLN A 147 7.27 -19.36 21.20
N GLU A 148 8.27 -18.80 21.88
CA GLU A 148 9.48 -19.55 22.19
C GLU A 148 9.08 -20.83 22.91
N PRO A 149 9.68 -21.98 22.55
CA PRO A 149 9.41 -23.23 23.25
C PRO A 149 9.71 -23.03 24.74
N PRO A 150 8.91 -23.60 25.65
CA PRO A 150 9.16 -23.48 27.08
C PRO A 150 10.58 -23.96 27.37
N CYS A 151 11.36 -23.09 28.01
CA CYS A 151 12.70 -23.42 28.46
C CYS A 151 12.60 -24.69 29.33
N PRO A 152 13.32 -25.79 29.01
CA PRO A 152 13.25 -26.99 29.82
C PRO A 152 13.71 -26.61 31.22
N SER A 153 12.82 -26.79 32.21
CA SER A 153 13.17 -26.58 33.61
C SER A 153 14.33 -27.52 33.96
N ALA A 154 15.45 -26.94 34.40
CA ALA A 154 16.60 -27.67 34.91
C ALA A 154 16.29 -28.34 36.26
#